data_AF-A0A6I9MNZ1-F1
#
_entry.id   AF-A0A6I9MNZ1-F1
#
_cell.length_a   1.000
_cell.length_b   1.000
_cell.length_c   1.000
_cell.angle_alpha   90.00
_cell.angle_beta   90.00
_cell.angle_gamma   90.00
#
_symmetry.space_group_name_H-M   'P 1'
#
loop_
_entity.id
_entity.type
_entity.pdbx_description
1 polymer ?
#
loop_
_entity_poly.entity_id
_entity_poly.type
_entity_poly.pdbx_seq_one_letter_code
_entity_poly.pdbx_strand_id
1 'polypeptide(L)'
;MRLSSEMPGAADTKDSTCMPETVSIATDLFQEEETGKKLQVQCLRIVSPESPAKLYCCYAVIAVLAAAVIALSVALSERPVNKTCGPCHTTCPRDWVGFGSKCFYFSEDLRSWTFSQTSCMAQEAHLARFDSLEELNFLKRHKGDSDHWIDLYRESPEHSWRWTNNTEYNNLVPIRGEGECVYLSDNGISSGRGYTYRKWICSKPQLSFTRASGF
;
A
#
# COMPACT_ATOMS: atom_id res chain seq x y z
N MET A 1 8.91 -55.23 -35.33
CA MET A 1 7.88 -56.16 -34.80
C MET A 1 6.54 -55.43 -34.65
N ARG A 2 5.47 -56.15 -34.31
CA ARG A 2 4.11 -55.65 -34.00
C ARG A 2 3.75 -56.02 -32.53
N LEU A 3 2.64 -55.43 -32.07
CA LEU A 3 1.90 -55.68 -30.82
C LEU A 3 2.59 -55.13 -29.54
N SER A 4 1.95 -54.43 -28.60
CA SER A 4 0.53 -54.11 -28.23
C SER A 4 -0.06 -54.93 -27.08
N SER A 5 -0.21 -54.27 -25.93
CA SER A 5 -1.38 -54.29 -25.01
C SER A 5 -1.03 -53.48 -23.74
N GLU A 6 -1.95 -52.99 -22.92
CA GLU A 6 -3.14 -52.11 -23.05
C GLU A 6 -3.61 -51.83 -21.60
N MET A 7 -4.56 -50.91 -21.40
CA MET A 7 -5.13 -50.56 -20.07
C MET A 7 -6.39 -51.43 -19.77
N PRO A 8 -7.06 -51.30 -18.59
CA PRO A 8 -7.96 -50.18 -18.26
C PRO A 8 -7.84 -49.75 -16.76
N GLY A 9 -8.60 -48.82 -16.17
CA GLY A 9 -9.66 -47.86 -16.58
C GLY A 9 -10.03 -47.00 -15.33
N ALA A 10 -10.36 -45.71 -15.39
CA ALA A 10 -11.47 -45.01 -16.06
C ALA A 10 -12.79 -44.98 -15.23
N ALA A 11 -13.22 -43.79 -14.77
CA ALA A 11 -14.59 -43.46 -14.33
C ALA A 11 -14.81 -41.94 -14.09
N ASP A 12 -15.43 -41.24 -15.04
CA ASP A 12 -16.15 -39.96 -14.83
C ASP A 12 -17.53 -40.24 -14.15
N THR A 13 -18.42 -39.31 -13.76
CA THR A 13 -18.59 -37.85 -13.95
C THR A 13 -19.14 -37.25 -12.60
N LYS A 14 -19.91 -36.16 -12.40
CA LYS A 14 -20.68 -35.20 -13.22
C LYS A 14 -20.93 -33.88 -12.46
N ASP A 15 -21.52 -32.88 -13.14
CA ASP A 15 -22.05 -31.62 -12.59
C ASP A 15 -23.59 -31.68 -12.36
N SER A 16 -24.08 -30.94 -11.35
CA SER A 16 -25.42 -30.33 -11.30
C SER A 16 -25.53 -29.31 -10.16
N THR A 17 -26.02 -28.11 -10.47
CA THR A 17 -26.43 -27.10 -9.47
C THR A 17 -27.83 -27.40 -8.90
N CYS A 18 -28.07 -27.12 -7.61
CA CYS A 18 -29.34 -26.53 -7.11
C CYS A 18 -29.28 -26.11 -5.63
N MET A 19 -29.92 -24.97 -5.34
CA MET A 19 -30.50 -24.55 -4.04
C MET A 19 -32.04 -24.79 -4.13
N PRO A 20 -32.89 -24.67 -3.07
CA PRO A 20 -32.67 -23.90 -1.83
C PRO A 20 -33.22 -24.49 -0.50
N GLU A 21 -33.05 -23.69 0.56
CA GLU A 21 -34.02 -23.42 1.65
C GLU A 21 -34.27 -24.36 2.83
N THR A 22 -34.86 -23.73 3.85
CA THR A 22 -35.00 -24.11 5.26
C THR A 22 -36.26 -24.92 5.56
N VAL A 23 -36.21 -25.77 6.59
CA VAL A 23 -37.40 -26.26 7.32
C VAL A 23 -37.20 -26.11 8.83
N SER A 24 -38.16 -25.48 9.50
CA SER A 24 -38.23 -25.39 10.96
C SER A 24 -38.80 -26.68 11.56
N ILE A 25 -38.32 -27.10 12.73
CA ILE A 25 -38.92 -28.18 13.51
C ILE A 25 -39.43 -27.61 14.84
N ALA A 26 -40.71 -27.85 15.11
CA ALA A 26 -41.37 -27.65 16.39
C ALA A 26 -42.29 -28.85 16.66
N THR A 27 -42.73 -29.03 17.91
CA THR A 27 -43.69 -30.06 18.38
C THR A 27 -43.21 -31.53 18.21
N ASP A 28 -43.50 -32.48 19.10
CA ASP A 28 -44.34 -32.48 20.30
C ASP A 28 -43.86 -33.55 21.32
N LEU A 29 -44.61 -33.75 22.42
CA LEU A 29 -45.14 -35.05 22.94
C LEU A 29 -45.34 -35.06 24.49
N PHE A 30 -46.61 -35.00 24.92
CA PHE A 30 -47.38 -35.75 25.96
C PHE A 30 -46.68 -36.44 27.18
N GLN A 31 -47.30 -36.74 28.35
CA GLN A 31 -48.70 -36.70 28.85
C GLN A 31 -48.75 -36.76 30.42
N GLU A 32 -49.92 -36.43 31.04
CA GLU A 32 -50.58 -36.90 32.32
C GLU A 32 -49.78 -37.48 33.53
N GLU A 33 -50.22 -37.50 34.81
CA GLU A 33 -51.45 -37.12 35.55
C GLU A 33 -51.10 -36.62 36.99
N GLU A 34 -52.06 -36.44 37.92
CA GLU A 34 -51.84 -35.87 39.27
C GLU A 34 -51.03 -36.73 40.26
N THR A 35 -50.22 -36.06 41.10
CA THR A 35 -50.44 -36.06 42.58
C THR A 35 -49.59 -35.00 43.28
N GLY A 36 -50.15 -34.34 44.29
CA GLY A 36 -49.58 -33.11 44.86
C GLY A 36 -48.30 -33.28 45.69
N LYS A 37 -47.15 -32.83 45.16
CA LYS A 37 -45.99 -32.38 45.97
C LYS A 37 -45.39 -31.09 45.40
N LYS A 38 -45.13 -30.14 46.31
CA LYS A 38 -44.81 -28.74 46.01
C LYS A 38 -43.35 -28.57 45.55
N LEU A 39 -43.10 -28.67 44.24
CA LEU A 39 -41.79 -28.38 43.65
C LEU A 39 -41.77 -26.98 43.01
N GLN A 40 -40.95 -26.08 43.57
CA GLN A 40 -40.68 -24.76 42.99
C GLN A 40 -39.74 -24.91 41.78
N VAL A 41 -40.30 -25.19 40.61
CA VAL A 41 -39.57 -25.04 39.34
C VAL A 41 -39.46 -23.54 39.07
N GLN A 42 -38.33 -22.95 39.44
CA GLN A 42 -38.08 -21.54 39.18
C GLN A 42 -37.93 -21.32 37.67
N CYS A 43 -38.93 -20.67 37.07
CA CYS A 43 -38.83 -20.12 35.72
C CYS A 43 -37.67 -19.15 35.65
N LEU A 44 -36.53 -19.64 35.16
CA LEU A 44 -35.32 -18.85 34.95
C LEU A 44 -35.65 -17.82 33.87
N ARG A 45 -35.81 -16.55 34.27
CA ARG A 45 -36.21 -15.45 33.36
C ARG A 45 -35.13 -15.26 32.29
N ILE A 46 -35.30 -15.91 31.14
CA ILE A 46 -34.54 -15.61 29.94
C ILE A 46 -34.87 -14.18 29.54
N VAL A 47 -33.87 -13.30 29.65
CA VAL A 47 -33.87 -11.89 29.24
C VAL A 47 -35.12 -11.12 29.68
N SER A 48 -35.02 -10.40 30.81
CA SER A 48 -35.90 -9.24 30.99
C SER A 48 -35.71 -8.35 29.76
N PRO A 49 -36.79 -7.92 29.07
CA PRO A 49 -36.63 -6.87 28.08
C PRO A 49 -36.02 -5.68 28.82
N GLU A 50 -34.90 -5.17 28.32
CA GLU A 50 -34.48 -3.83 28.69
C GLU A 50 -35.62 -2.89 28.27
N SER A 51 -36.10 -2.07 29.19
CA SER A 51 -37.19 -1.12 28.91
C SER A 51 -36.92 -0.43 27.57
N PRO A 52 -37.87 -0.34 26.63
CA PRO A 52 -37.60 0.16 25.27
C PRO A 52 -36.94 1.54 25.28
N ALA A 53 -37.19 2.36 26.31
CA ALA A 53 -36.47 3.61 26.56
C ALA A 53 -34.94 3.45 26.63
N LYS A 54 -34.41 2.39 27.27
CA LYS A 54 -32.97 2.08 27.26
C LYS A 54 -32.45 1.82 25.85
N LEU A 55 -33.17 1.01 25.07
CA LEU A 55 -32.79 0.69 23.70
C LEU A 55 -32.76 1.95 22.81
N TYR A 56 -33.76 2.83 22.96
CA TYR A 56 -33.78 4.15 22.32
C TYR A 56 -32.63 5.05 22.79
N CYS A 57 -32.29 5.08 24.08
CA CYS A 57 -31.13 5.81 24.59
C CYS A 57 -29.81 5.28 24.00
N CYS A 58 -29.63 3.96 23.92
CA CYS A 58 -28.46 3.35 23.30
C CYS A 58 -28.36 3.73 21.80
N TYR A 59 -29.47 3.66 21.06
CA TYR A 59 -29.50 4.06 19.65
C TYR A 59 -29.18 5.55 19.47
N ALA A 60 -29.73 6.43 20.31
CA ALA A 60 -29.44 7.87 20.29
C ALA A 60 -27.96 8.17 20.59
N VAL A 61 -27.36 7.51 21.60
CA VAL A 61 -25.94 7.66 21.91
C VAL A 61 -25.06 7.16 20.75
N ILE A 62 -25.38 6.01 20.16
CA ILE A 62 -24.65 5.48 19.00
C ILE A 62 -24.75 6.43 17.80
N ALA A 63 -25.93 6.99 17.53
CA ALA A 63 -26.13 7.95 16.44
C ALA A 63 -25.32 9.26 16.65
N VAL A 64 -25.28 9.79 17.88
CA VAL A 64 -24.47 10.98 18.22
C VAL A 64 -22.97 10.69 18.08
N LEU A 65 -22.51 9.54 18.56
CA LEU A 65 -21.09 9.13 18.43
C LEU A 65 -20.70 8.93 16.96
N ALA A 66 -21.55 8.29 16.15
CA ALA A 66 -21.32 8.12 14.72
C ALA A 66 -21.27 9.47 13.99
N ALA A 67 -22.21 10.39 14.27
CA ALA A 67 -22.22 11.72 13.70
C ALA A 67 -20.96 12.53 14.08
N ALA A 68 -20.49 12.42 15.33
CA ALA A 68 -19.26 13.06 15.78
C ALA A 68 -18.01 12.50 15.07
N VAL A 69 -17.93 11.18 14.89
CA VAL A 69 -16.82 10.53 14.14
C VAL A 69 -16.82 10.93 12.67
N ILE A 70 -18.00 11.05 12.04
CA ILE A 70 -18.13 11.53 10.65
C ILE A 70 -17.72 13.02 10.54
N ALA A 71 -18.16 13.87 11.46
CA ALA A 71 -17.76 15.27 11.48
C ALA A 71 -16.23 15.44 11.67
N LEU A 72 -15.63 14.64 12.56
CA LEU A 72 -14.18 14.61 12.77
C LEU A 72 -13.41 14.10 11.54
N SER A 73 -13.89 13.06 10.86
CA SER A 73 -13.20 12.54 9.67
C SER A 73 -13.29 13.50 8.48
N VAL A 74 -14.37 14.27 8.35
CA VAL A 74 -14.48 15.36 7.37
C VAL A 74 -13.55 16.52 7.74
N ALA A 75 -13.56 16.99 8.99
CA ALA A 75 -12.72 18.10 9.43
C ALA A 75 -11.21 17.78 9.36
N LEU A 76 -10.81 16.52 9.59
CA LEU A 76 -9.44 16.05 9.38
C LEU A 76 -9.11 15.74 7.91
N SER A 77 -10.11 15.77 7.03
CA SER A 77 -9.94 15.63 5.57
C SER A 77 -9.89 16.99 4.84
N GLU A 78 -9.76 18.10 5.57
CA GLU A 78 -9.39 19.42 5.05
C GLU A 78 -7.96 19.41 4.46
N ARG A 79 -7.83 18.83 3.26
CA ARG A 79 -6.65 19.08 2.42
C ARG A 79 -6.71 20.56 2.00
N PRO A 80 -5.67 21.38 2.28
CA PRO A 80 -5.68 22.76 1.81
C PRO A 80 -5.75 22.78 0.29
N VAL A 81 -6.85 23.29 -0.25
CA VAL A 81 -7.04 23.43 -1.71
C VAL A 81 -6.06 24.49 -2.19
N ASN A 82 -4.91 24.01 -2.70
CA ASN A 82 -3.92 24.86 -3.36
C ASN A 82 -4.62 25.69 -4.44
N LYS A 83 -4.48 27.02 -4.35
CA LYS A 83 -5.09 27.97 -5.29
C LYS A 83 -4.65 27.63 -6.70
N THR A 84 -5.53 27.04 -7.50
CA THR A 84 -5.25 26.68 -8.88
C THR A 84 -5.06 27.95 -9.70
N CYS A 85 -3.80 28.23 -10.05
CA CYS A 85 -3.51 28.91 -11.30
C CYS A 85 -4.13 28.13 -12.48
N GLY A 86 -4.29 28.75 -13.64
CA GLY A 86 -4.85 28.11 -14.83
C GLY A 86 -4.15 26.77 -15.16
N PRO A 87 -4.84 25.81 -15.81
CA PRO A 87 -4.44 24.40 -15.83
C PRO A 87 -3.07 24.15 -16.48
N CYS A 88 -2.03 24.24 -15.65
CA CYS A 88 -0.71 23.71 -15.93
C CYS A 88 -0.84 22.18 -15.96
N HIS A 89 -0.88 21.62 -17.17
CA HIS A 89 -0.76 20.17 -17.33
C HIS A 89 0.68 19.77 -17.02
N THR A 90 0.97 19.60 -15.74
CA THR A 90 2.24 19.02 -15.31
C THR A 90 2.19 17.52 -15.59
N THR A 91 3.11 17.03 -16.41
CA THR A 91 2.99 15.69 -16.99
C THR A 91 4.35 15.00 -16.97
N CYS A 92 4.38 13.79 -16.43
CA CYS A 92 5.54 12.91 -16.50
C CYS A 92 5.50 12.10 -17.81
N PRO A 93 6.66 11.62 -18.31
CA PRO A 93 6.69 10.69 -19.43
C PRO A 93 5.87 9.42 -19.13
N ARG A 94 5.50 8.67 -20.16
CA ARG A 94 4.93 7.33 -19.97
C ARG A 94 5.90 6.49 -19.13
N ASP A 95 5.35 5.67 -18.24
CA ASP A 95 6.08 4.75 -17.37
C ASP A 95 6.93 5.44 -16.28
N TRP A 96 6.74 6.76 -16.08
CA TRP A 96 7.28 7.54 -14.96
C TRP A 96 6.17 7.94 -13.97
N VAL A 97 6.44 7.83 -12.67
CA VAL A 97 5.52 8.21 -11.58
C VAL A 97 5.81 9.65 -11.13
N GLY A 98 4.80 10.51 -11.12
CA GLY A 98 4.91 11.88 -10.62
C GLY A 98 4.77 11.99 -9.10
N PHE A 99 5.66 12.74 -8.45
CA PHE A 99 5.55 13.07 -7.04
C PHE A 99 6.19 14.44 -6.74
N GLY A 100 5.49 15.29 -5.99
CA GLY A 100 5.91 16.68 -5.77
C GLY A 100 6.04 17.44 -7.10
N SER A 101 7.22 18.02 -7.34
CA SER A 101 7.58 18.69 -8.59
C SER A 101 8.47 17.83 -9.52
N LYS A 102 8.57 16.52 -9.27
CA LYS A 102 9.46 15.59 -9.97
C LYS A 102 8.71 14.42 -10.59
N CYS A 103 9.35 13.82 -11.58
CA CYS A 103 9.01 12.53 -12.15
C CYS A 103 10.09 11.52 -11.76
N PHE A 104 9.67 10.31 -11.41
CA PHE A 104 10.55 9.20 -11.04
C PHE A 104 10.30 7.96 -11.90
N TYR A 105 11.37 7.32 -12.38
CA TYR A 105 11.32 6.04 -13.10
C TYR A 105 12.04 4.97 -12.28
N PHE A 106 11.49 3.78 -12.20
CA PHE A 106 12.03 2.64 -11.44
C PHE A 106 12.43 1.56 -12.45
N SER A 107 13.67 1.06 -12.39
CA SER A 107 14.16 0.07 -13.35
C SER A 107 13.66 -1.34 -13.03
N GLU A 108 13.41 -2.14 -14.06
CA GLU A 108 13.27 -3.59 -13.91
C GLU A 108 14.61 -4.32 -14.00
N ASP A 109 15.58 -3.74 -14.70
CA ASP A 109 16.93 -4.28 -14.85
C ASP A 109 17.80 -4.10 -13.59
N LEU A 110 18.70 -5.06 -13.36
CA LEU A 110 19.77 -5.01 -12.34
C LEU A 110 21.10 -4.60 -12.98
N ARG A 111 21.74 -3.50 -12.56
CA ARG A 111 23.02 -2.99 -13.10
C ARG A 111 23.89 -2.30 -12.04
N SER A 112 25.12 -1.93 -12.42
CA SER A 112 26.04 -1.12 -11.61
C SER A 112 25.56 0.33 -11.46
N TRP A 113 26.02 1.03 -10.42
CA TRP A 113 25.65 2.42 -10.16
C TRP A 113 26.03 3.34 -11.33
N THR A 114 27.23 3.16 -11.91
CA THR A 114 27.71 3.93 -13.06
C THR A 114 26.85 3.71 -14.32
N PHE A 115 26.47 2.46 -14.62
CA PHE A 115 25.55 2.18 -15.73
C PHE A 115 24.18 2.81 -15.49
N SER A 116 23.69 2.74 -14.24
CA SER A 116 22.41 3.29 -13.83
C SER A 116 22.34 4.81 -14.06
N GLN A 117 23.39 5.55 -13.66
CA GLN A 117 23.49 6.99 -13.94
C GLN A 117 23.49 7.28 -15.45
N THR A 118 24.25 6.54 -16.26
CA THR A 118 24.24 6.66 -17.72
C THR A 118 22.85 6.37 -18.31
N SER A 119 22.14 5.37 -17.79
CA SER A 119 20.79 5.04 -18.23
C SER A 119 19.77 6.12 -17.89
N CYS A 120 19.95 6.86 -16.79
CA CYS A 120 19.12 8.02 -16.47
C CYS A 120 19.46 9.21 -17.38
N MET A 121 20.75 9.48 -17.62
CA MET A 121 21.19 10.59 -18.50
C MET A 121 20.69 10.39 -19.94
N ALA A 122 20.60 9.14 -20.42
CA ALA A 122 19.99 8.79 -21.70
C ALA A 122 18.48 9.08 -21.80
N GLN A 123 17.81 9.40 -20.67
CA GLN A 123 16.41 9.86 -20.61
C GLN A 123 16.28 11.29 -20.06
N GLU A 124 17.31 12.13 -20.22
CA GLU A 124 17.34 13.53 -19.73
C GLU A 124 17.10 13.64 -18.20
N ALA A 125 17.64 12.68 -17.45
CA ALA A 125 17.49 12.56 -16.01
C ALA A 125 18.82 12.22 -15.33
N HIS A 126 18.81 12.24 -14.00
CA HIS A 126 19.86 11.65 -13.19
C HIS A 126 19.26 10.48 -12.39
N LEU A 127 20.08 9.76 -11.62
CA LEU A 127 19.58 8.90 -10.55
C LEU A 127 18.67 9.70 -9.60
N ALA A 128 17.91 9.01 -8.76
CA ALA A 128 16.94 9.66 -7.91
C ALA A 128 17.61 10.52 -6.83
N ARG A 129 17.32 11.82 -6.84
CA ARG A 129 17.63 12.74 -5.76
C ARG A 129 16.35 13.09 -5.00
N PHE A 130 16.38 12.88 -3.69
CA PHE A 130 15.37 13.40 -2.77
C PHE A 130 15.90 14.68 -2.10
N ASP A 131 15.07 15.71 -2.04
CA ASP A 131 15.33 16.97 -1.34
C ASP A 131 14.48 17.10 -0.07
N SER A 132 13.49 16.22 0.13
CA SER A 132 12.67 16.14 1.34
C SER A 132 12.52 14.71 1.88
N LEU A 133 12.17 14.60 3.16
CA LEU A 133 11.79 13.34 3.79
C LEU A 133 10.52 12.74 3.18
N GLU A 134 9.65 13.56 2.59
CA GLU A 134 8.42 13.11 1.92
C GLU A 134 8.76 12.40 0.61
N GLU A 135 9.67 12.97 -0.21
CA GLU A 135 10.18 12.32 -1.42
C GLU A 135 10.92 11.01 -1.07
N LEU A 136 11.77 11.00 -0.04
CA LEU A 136 12.43 9.77 0.42
C LEU A 136 11.42 8.68 0.82
N ASN A 137 10.35 9.05 1.53
CA ASN A 137 9.28 8.12 1.91
C ASN A 137 8.45 7.66 0.71
N PHE A 138 8.24 8.50 -0.30
CA PHE A 138 7.64 8.12 -1.57
C PHE A 138 8.51 7.08 -2.30
N LEU A 139 9.82 7.33 -2.44
CA LEU A 139 10.77 6.41 -3.07
C LEU A 139 10.84 5.07 -2.35
N LYS A 140 10.97 5.08 -1.02
CA LYS A 140 10.96 3.86 -0.18
C LYS A 140 9.67 3.04 -0.31
N ARG A 141 8.52 3.68 -0.58
CA ARG A 141 7.23 2.98 -0.77
C ARG A 141 7.09 2.38 -2.16
N HIS A 142 7.64 3.01 -3.21
CA HIS A 142 7.47 2.57 -4.59
C HIS A 142 8.55 1.61 -5.10
N LYS A 143 9.72 1.52 -4.42
CA LYS A 143 10.81 0.60 -4.83
C LYS A 143 10.49 -0.90 -4.71
N GLY A 144 9.35 -1.29 -4.13
CA GLY A 144 9.05 -2.69 -3.79
C GLY A 144 10.11 -3.32 -2.88
N ASP A 145 10.30 -4.63 -2.96
CA ASP A 145 11.24 -5.37 -2.08
C ASP A 145 12.71 -5.31 -2.55
N SER A 146 12.97 -4.78 -3.76
CA SER A 146 14.32 -4.74 -4.32
C SER A 146 15.15 -3.55 -3.83
N ASP A 147 16.46 -3.73 -3.67
CA ASP A 147 17.40 -2.64 -3.44
C ASP A 147 17.59 -1.78 -4.71
N HIS A 148 17.63 -0.45 -4.57
CA HIS A 148 17.66 0.49 -5.69
C HIS A 148 18.71 1.62 -5.54
N TRP A 149 19.59 1.80 -6.52
CA TRP A 149 20.56 2.91 -6.59
C TRP A 149 19.89 4.29 -6.64
N ILE A 150 20.54 5.29 -6.01
CA ILE A 150 20.16 6.72 -5.99
C ILE A 150 21.37 7.63 -6.24
N ASP A 151 21.16 8.94 -6.45
CA ASP A 151 22.17 9.90 -6.96
C ASP A 151 23.26 10.32 -5.94
N LEU A 152 23.51 9.50 -4.92
CA LEU A 152 24.37 9.87 -3.80
C LEU A 152 25.58 8.94 -3.72
N TYR A 153 26.77 9.52 -3.51
CA TYR A 153 28.04 8.80 -3.47
C TYR A 153 29.08 9.53 -2.60
N ARG A 154 30.26 8.92 -2.43
CA ARG A 154 31.46 9.51 -1.84
C ARG A 154 32.71 8.95 -2.51
N GLU A 155 33.84 9.64 -2.42
CA GLU A 155 35.11 9.22 -3.05
C GLU A 155 35.79 8.06 -2.30
N SER A 156 35.73 8.07 -0.97
CA SER A 156 36.27 7.02 -0.08
C SER A 156 35.48 6.98 1.24
N PRO A 157 35.71 5.99 2.12
CA PRO A 157 34.99 5.88 3.40
C PRO A 157 35.09 7.09 4.34
N GLU A 158 36.14 7.89 4.18
CA GLU A 158 36.46 9.08 4.99
C GLU A 158 35.80 10.36 4.46
N HIS A 159 35.29 10.35 3.22
CA HIS A 159 34.72 11.53 2.57
C HIS A 159 33.21 11.69 2.84
N SER A 160 32.79 12.96 2.95
CA SER A 160 31.38 13.36 3.01
C SER A 160 30.58 12.86 1.81
N TRP A 161 29.34 12.45 2.08
CA TRP A 161 28.35 12.12 1.04
C TRP A 161 28.02 13.34 0.19
N ARG A 162 27.94 13.17 -1.13
CA ARG A 162 27.58 14.20 -2.10
C ARG A 162 26.70 13.67 -3.22
N TRP A 163 25.92 14.57 -3.80
CA TRP A 163 25.12 14.36 -4.99
C TRP A 163 25.97 14.52 -6.26
N THR A 164 25.54 14.01 -7.42
CA THR A 164 26.36 14.10 -8.65
C THR A 164 26.47 15.50 -9.24
N ASN A 165 25.63 16.43 -8.78
CA ASN A 165 25.76 17.87 -9.04
C ASN A 165 26.79 18.59 -8.13
N ASN A 166 27.67 17.85 -7.45
CA ASN A 166 28.68 18.33 -6.50
C ASN A 166 28.15 19.08 -5.27
N THR A 167 26.84 19.01 -4.96
CA THR A 167 26.33 19.51 -3.67
C THR A 167 26.48 18.45 -2.58
N GLU A 168 26.85 18.85 -1.37
CA GLU A 168 26.97 17.93 -0.23
C GLU A 168 25.59 17.42 0.24
N TYR A 169 25.59 16.24 0.86
CA TYR A 169 24.41 15.72 1.53
C TYR A 169 24.19 16.40 2.88
N ASN A 170 22.97 16.86 3.11
CA ASN A 170 22.55 17.53 4.35
C ASN A 170 22.33 16.57 5.55
N ASN A 171 22.69 15.28 5.42
CA ASN A 171 22.60 14.26 6.46
C ASN A 171 21.21 14.10 7.10
N LEU A 172 20.14 14.37 6.35
CA LEU A 172 18.73 14.22 6.79
C LEU A 172 18.40 12.84 7.36
N VAL A 173 19.04 11.78 6.84
CA VAL A 173 18.89 10.40 7.31
C VAL A 173 20.27 9.73 7.29
N PRO A 174 20.67 9.01 8.36
CA PRO A 174 21.96 8.33 8.40
C PRO A 174 22.03 7.19 7.36
N ILE A 175 23.15 7.13 6.65
CA ILE A 175 23.45 6.14 5.61
C ILE A 175 24.28 5.03 6.24
N ARG A 176 23.84 3.77 6.10
CA ARG A 176 24.52 2.61 6.70
C ARG A 176 25.52 1.97 5.75
N GLY A 177 26.55 1.33 6.30
CA GLY A 177 27.55 0.58 5.53
C GLY A 177 28.70 1.45 5.00
N GLU A 178 29.72 0.78 4.47
CA GLU A 178 31.02 1.39 4.18
C GLU A 178 31.30 1.64 2.70
N GLY A 179 30.37 1.31 1.80
CA GLY A 179 30.54 1.49 0.36
C GLY A 179 30.62 2.95 -0.11
N GLU A 180 30.89 3.12 -1.40
CA GLU A 180 31.07 4.41 -2.06
C GLU A 180 29.77 4.93 -2.69
N CYS A 181 28.88 4.03 -3.12
CA CYS A 181 27.63 4.37 -3.82
C CYS A 181 26.41 4.04 -2.95
N VAL A 182 25.35 4.85 -3.04
CA VAL A 182 24.20 4.77 -2.12
C VAL A 182 22.96 4.17 -2.81
N TYR A 183 22.26 3.31 -2.07
CA TYR A 183 21.00 2.69 -2.49
C TYR A 183 19.93 2.76 -1.38
N LEU A 184 18.67 2.68 -1.80
CA LEU A 184 17.53 2.48 -0.93
C LEU A 184 17.31 0.98 -0.70
N SER A 185 17.09 0.64 0.56
CA SER A 185 16.81 -0.69 1.10
C SER A 185 15.61 -0.59 2.06
N ASP A 186 15.06 -1.72 2.50
CA ASP A 186 13.87 -1.73 3.37
C ASP A 186 14.18 -1.03 4.71
N ASN A 187 15.38 -1.28 5.23
CA ASN A 187 15.96 -0.63 6.40
C ASN A 187 16.17 0.89 6.25
N GLY A 188 16.04 1.47 5.05
CA GLY A 188 16.31 2.88 4.76
C GLY A 188 17.45 3.05 3.77
N ILE A 189 18.32 4.03 4.02
CA ILE A 189 19.45 4.33 3.12
C ILE A 189 20.69 3.51 3.54
N SER A 190 21.34 2.91 2.55
CA SER A 190 22.51 2.02 2.72
C SER A 190 23.53 2.27 1.60
N SER A 191 24.80 1.93 1.82
CA SER A 191 25.88 2.09 0.86
C SER A 191 26.52 0.74 0.48
N GLY A 192 27.04 0.66 -0.74
CA GLY A 192 27.67 -0.53 -1.27
C GLY A 192 28.65 -0.20 -2.39
N ARG A 193 29.44 -1.20 -2.81
CA ARG A 193 30.41 -1.02 -3.90
C ARG A 193 29.67 -0.77 -5.22
N GLY A 194 30.03 0.29 -5.94
CA GLY A 194 29.33 0.75 -7.14
C GLY A 194 29.23 -0.26 -8.29
N TYR A 195 30.10 -1.29 -8.30
CA TYR A 195 30.05 -2.40 -9.26
C TYR A 195 29.00 -3.48 -8.93
N THR A 196 28.36 -3.43 -7.77
CA THR A 196 27.29 -4.39 -7.41
C THR A 196 26.03 -4.16 -8.25
N TYR A 197 25.26 -5.23 -8.48
CA TYR A 197 24.10 -5.19 -9.36
C TYR A 197 22.84 -4.94 -8.54
N ARG A 198 22.16 -3.83 -8.82
CA ARG A 198 20.90 -3.42 -8.17
C ARG A 198 19.97 -2.81 -9.20
N LYS A 199 18.68 -2.69 -8.85
CA LYS A 199 17.78 -1.82 -9.62
C LYS A 199 18.21 -0.37 -9.40
N TRP A 200 17.62 0.58 -10.11
CA TRP A 200 17.88 1.99 -9.91
C TRP A 200 16.62 2.82 -10.10
N ILE A 201 16.62 4.01 -9.52
CA ILE A 201 15.54 4.99 -9.73
C ILE A 201 16.16 6.19 -10.43
N CYS A 202 15.54 6.69 -11.49
CA CYS A 202 15.89 7.97 -12.11
C CYS A 202 14.95 9.07 -11.61
N SER A 203 15.41 10.33 -11.58
CA SER A 203 14.58 11.50 -11.32
C SER A 203 14.88 12.66 -12.26
N LYS A 204 13.83 13.39 -12.64
CA LYS A 204 13.92 14.69 -13.32
C LYS A 204 12.75 15.61 -12.94
N PRO A 205 12.88 16.96 -13.09
CA PRO A 205 11.77 17.87 -12.87
C PRO A 205 10.56 17.53 -13.75
N GLN A 206 9.36 17.77 -13.25
CA GLN A 206 8.13 17.61 -14.02
C GLN A 206 7.96 18.78 -15.00
N LEU A 207 7.68 18.48 -16.27
CA LEU A 207 7.44 19.51 -17.29
C LEU A 207 6.12 20.23 -17.02
N SER A 208 6.16 21.56 -16.95
CA SER A 208 4.99 22.43 -16.77
C SER A 208 4.67 23.19 -18.05
N PHE A 209 3.64 22.74 -18.77
CA PHE A 209 3.12 23.48 -19.93
C PHE A 209 2.04 24.47 -19.48
N THR A 210 2.41 25.76 -19.38
CA THR A 210 1.44 26.86 -19.40
C THR A 210 0.86 26.96 -20.80
N ARG A 211 -0.43 26.64 -20.95
CA ARG A 211 -1.14 26.84 -22.22
C ARG A 211 -1.30 28.34 -22.48
N ALA A 212 -0.45 28.89 -23.35
CA ALA A 212 -0.59 30.27 -23.81
C ALA A 212 -1.97 30.47 -24.45
N SER A 213 -2.75 31.41 -23.92
CA SER A 213 -4.06 31.80 -24.43
C SER A 213 -3.92 33.05 -25.30
N GLY A 214 -3.94 32.85 -26.62
CA GLY A 214 -3.79 33.90 -27.64
C GLY A 214 -2.84 33.41 -28.75
N PHE A 215 -3.13 33.62 -30.04
CA PHE A 215 -4.27 34.30 -30.68
C PHE A 215 -5.02 33.36 -31.63
#